data_AF-A0A828NY81-F1
#
_entry.id   AF-A0A828NY81-F1
#
_cell.length_a   1.000
_cell.length_b   1.000
_cell.length_c   1.000
_cell.angle_alpha   90.00
_cell.angle_beta   90.00
_cell.angle_gamma   90.00
#
_symmetry.space_group_name_H-M   'P 1'
#
loop_
_entity.id
_entity.type
_entity.pdbx_description
1 polymer ?
#
loop_
_entity_poly.entity_id
_entity_poly.type
_entity_poly.pdbx_seq_one_letter_code
_entity_poly.pdbx_strand_id
1 'polypeptide(L)' 'MISKYTTNARKPGKDARHHIAVLRNLLLEEIDDFTATLSGPGAPVTPGEIHRDLKRRVENAIDYTLNPTE' A
#
# COMPACT_ATOMS: atom_id res chain seq x y z
N MET A 1 11.83 35.25 25.42
CA MET A 1 12.20 34.60 24.13
C MET A 1 11.66 33.18 24.14
N ILE A 2 10.59 32.90 23.39
CA ILE A 2 10.05 31.54 23.27
C ILE A 2 10.87 30.83 22.19
N SER A 3 11.65 29.83 22.60
CA SER A 3 12.53 29.04 21.74
C SER A 3 11.72 28.33 20.64
N LYS A 4 11.96 28.72 19.37
CA LYS A 4 11.30 28.17 18.16
C LYS A 4 11.93 26.84 17.68
N TYR A 5 12.35 25.96 18.59
CA TYR A 5 13.09 24.74 18.25
C TYR A 5 12.37 23.45 18.65
N THR A 6 11.06 23.34 18.40
CA THR A 6 10.34 22.07 18.61
C THR A 6 9.42 21.68 17.45
N THR A 7 9.71 22.07 16.21
CA THR A 7 8.80 21.77 15.09
C THR A 7 8.94 20.35 14.53
N ASN A 8 10.00 19.61 14.86
CA ASN A 8 10.25 18.27 14.30
C ASN A 8 10.48 17.17 15.34
N ALA A 9 9.90 17.27 16.53
CA ALA A 9 9.80 16.09 17.38
C ALA A 9 8.94 15.05 16.62
N ARG A 10 9.57 13.96 16.15
CA ARG A 10 8.87 12.78 15.58
C ARG A 10 7.81 12.36 16.59
N LYS A 11 6.56 12.77 16.35
CA LYS A 11 5.43 12.38 17.19
C LYS A 11 5.18 10.90 16.91
N PRO A 12 5.17 10.01 17.90
CA PRO A 12 5.03 8.56 17.71
C PRO A 12 3.79 8.06 16.92
N GLY A 13 2.86 8.94 16.54
CA GLY A 13 1.74 8.62 15.66
C GLY A 13 1.78 9.29 14.27
N LYS A 14 2.71 10.21 14.00
CA LYS A 14 2.82 10.85 12.67
C LYS A 14 3.34 9.86 11.64
N ASP A 15 4.37 9.09 12.01
CA ASP A 15 4.99 8.08 11.15
C ASP A 15 4.01 6.92 10.91
N ALA A 16 3.34 6.43 11.96
CA ALA A 16 2.28 5.41 11.82
C ALA A 16 1.14 5.86 10.90
N ARG A 17 0.63 7.10 11.04
CA ARG A 17 -0.39 7.65 10.15
C ARG A 17 0.10 7.79 8.70
N HIS A 18 1.38 8.12 8.52
CA HIS A 18 1.98 8.20 7.20
C HIS A 18 2.03 6.82 6.53
N HIS A 19 2.52 5.79 7.23
CA HIS A 19 2.54 4.41 6.71
C HIS A 19 1.13 3.89 6.41
N ILE A 20 0.13 4.19 7.25
CA ILE A 20 -1.27 3.83 6.98
C ILE A 20 -1.78 4.50 5.70
N ALA A 21 -1.47 5.79 5.51
CA ALA A 21 -1.90 6.50 4.30
C ALA A 21 -1.20 5.98 3.04
N VAL A 22 0.08 5.63 3.13
CA VAL A 22 0.84 5.01 2.03
C VAL A 22 0.24 3.64 1.69
N LEU A 23 0.05 2.76 2.67
CA LEU A 23 -0.56 1.45 2.44
C LEU A 23 -1.95 1.56 1.81
N ARG A 24 -2.80 2.46 2.31
CA ARG A 24 -4.14 2.68 1.75
C ARG A 24 -4.07 3.03 0.28
N ASN A 25 -3.19 3.95 -0.11
CA ASN A 25 -3.09 4.39 -1.49
C ASN A 25 -2.56 3.28 -2.41
N LEU A 26 -1.55 2.54 -1.96
CA LEU A 26 -1.01 1.38 -2.69
C LEU A 26 -2.06 0.28 -2.89
N LEU A 27 -2.86 -0.01 -1.87
CA LEU A 27 -3.93 -1.00 -1.99
C LEU A 27 -5.00 -0.57 -2.99
N LEU A 28 -5.36 0.71 -3.03
CA LEU A 28 -6.32 1.21 -4.02
C LEU A 28 -5.76 1.12 -5.44
N GLU A 29 -4.50 1.48 -5.63
CA GLU A 29 -3.80 1.38 -6.91
C GLU A 29 -3.71 -0.08 -7.40
N GLU A 30 -3.33 -1.01 -6.53
CA GLU A 30 -3.27 -2.44 -6.87
C GLU A 30 -4.64 -3.03 -7.23
N ILE A 31 -5.73 -2.53 -6.61
CA ILE A 31 -7.10 -2.94 -6.96
C ILE A 31 -7.48 -2.41 -8.34
N ASP A 32 -7.18 -1.16 -8.64
CA ASP A 32 -7.46 -0.55 -9.94
C ASP A 32 -6.69 -1.26 -11.05
N ASP A 33 -5.40 -1.52 -10.85
CA ASP A 33 -4.54 -2.27 -11.77
C ASP A 33 -5.01 -3.70 -11.96
N PHE A 34 -5.33 -4.40 -10.87
CA PHE A 34 -5.89 -5.75 -10.94
C PHE A 34 -7.17 -5.76 -11.76
N THR A 35 -8.09 -4.82 -11.51
CA THR A 35 -9.36 -4.71 -12.23
C THR A 35 -9.14 -4.44 -13.72
N ALA A 36 -8.17 -3.58 -14.07
CA ALA A 36 -7.80 -3.34 -15.45
C ALA A 36 -7.27 -4.62 -16.13
N THR A 37 -6.52 -5.47 -15.40
CA THR A 37 -5.99 -6.72 -15.95
C THR A 37 -7.05 -7.79 -16.22
N LEU A 38 -8.20 -7.76 -15.53
CA LEU A 38 -9.28 -8.73 -15.70
C LEU A 38 -9.90 -8.74 -17.11
N SER A 39 -9.75 -7.65 -17.85
CA SER A 39 -10.24 -7.53 -19.23
C SER A 39 -9.21 -7.95 -20.28
N GLY A 40 -7.98 -8.28 -19.86
CA GLY A 40 -6.83 -8.54 -20.73
C GLY A 40 -6.65 -10.01 -21.12
N PRO A 41 -5.90 -10.28 -22.20
CA PRO A 41 -5.50 -11.65 -22.54
C PRO A 41 -4.61 -12.23 -21.42
N GLY A 42 -4.96 -13.42 -20.93
CA GLY A 42 -4.27 -14.05 -19.80
C GLY A 42 -4.80 -13.62 -18.42
N ALA A 43 -5.92 -12.89 -18.37
CA ALA A 43 -6.61 -12.59 -17.13
C ALA A 43 -6.97 -13.86 -16.35
N PRO A 44 -6.95 -13.82 -15.01
CA PRO A 44 -7.46 -14.93 -14.20
C PRO A 44 -8.96 -15.13 -14.49
N VAL A 45 -9.34 -16.35 -14.85
CA VAL A 45 -10.70 -16.66 -15.33
C VAL A 45 -11.57 -17.35 -14.27
N THR A 46 -10.94 -17.95 -13.25
CA THR A 46 -11.64 -18.58 -12.14
C THR A 46 -11.60 -17.72 -10.88
N PRO A 47 -12.63 -17.81 -10.00
CA PRO A 47 -12.60 -17.15 -8.69
C PRO A 47 -11.35 -17.48 -7.86
N GLY A 48 -10.82 -18.71 -7.98
CA GLY A 48 -9.61 -19.13 -7.28
C GLY A 48 -8.34 -18.43 -7.78
N GLU A 49 -8.22 -18.22 -9.08
CA GLU A 49 -7.10 -17.47 -9.68
C GLU A 49 -7.19 -15.99 -9.34
N ILE A 50 -8.39 -15.40 -9.43
CA ILE A 50 -8.67 -14.01 -9.04
C ILE A 50 -8.27 -13.81 -7.58
N HIS A 51 -8.70 -14.70 -6.68
CA HIS A 51 -8.36 -14.62 -5.26
C HIS A 51 -6.85 -14.73 -5.02
N ARG A 52 -6.17 -15.67 -5.69
CA ARG A 52 -4.73 -15.87 -5.54
C ARG A 52 -3.93 -14.64 -5.98
N ASP A 53 -4.28 -14.07 -7.13
CA ASP A 53 -3.55 -12.93 -7.66
C ASP A 53 -3.79 -11.66 -6.84
N LEU A 54 -5.04 -11.37 -6.49
CA LEU A 54 -5.37 -10.23 -5.63
C LEU A 54 -4.69 -10.36 -4.26
N LYS A 55 -4.70 -11.55 -3.66
CA LYS A 55 -4.03 -11.80 -2.38
C LYS A 55 -2.52 -11.52 -2.46
N ARG A 56 -1.86 -12.00 -3.51
CA ARG A 56 -0.42 -11.76 -3.74
C ARG A 56 -0.11 -10.26 -3.87
N ARG A 57 -0.93 -9.49 -4.59
CA ARG A 57 -0.77 -8.03 -4.74
C ARG A 57 -0.90 -7.30 -3.41
N VAL A 58 -1.90 -7.68 -2.61
CA VAL A 58 -2.10 -7.13 -1.25
C VAL A 58 -0.91 -7.43 -0.35
N GLU A 59 -0.40 -8.66 -0.35
CA GLU A 59 0.80 -9.04 0.41
C GLU A 59 2.00 -8.20 0.01
N ASN A 60 2.24 -8.00 -1.29
CA ASN A 60 3.32 -7.15 -1.79
C ASN A 60 3.20 -5.69 -1.34
N ALA A 61 2.00 -5.11 -1.37
CA ALA A 61 1.77 -3.73 -0.94
C ALA A 61 2.03 -3.54 0.58
N ILE A 62 1.67 -4.55 1.38
CA ILE A 62 1.96 -4.59 2.82
C ILE A 62 3.47 -4.68 3.04
N ASP A 63 4.14 -5.62 2.37
CA ASP A 63 5.58 -5.84 2.52
C ASP A 63 6.38 -4.60 2.12
N TYR A 64 6.01 -3.93 1.02
CA TYR A 64 6.63 -2.68 0.60
C TYR A 64 6.45 -1.56 1.63
N THR A 65 5.28 -1.46 2.27
CA THR A 65 5.04 -0.41 3.28
C THR A 65 5.80 -0.68 4.57
N LEU A 66 5.95 -1.95 4.97
CA LEU A 66 6.66 -2.36 6.18
C LEU A 66 8.18 -2.38 6.00
N ASN A 67 8.64 -2.72 4.81
CA ASN A 67 10.05 -2.84 4.45
C ASN A 67 10.33 -2.08 3.13
N PRO A 68 10.20 -0.74 3.12
CA PRO A 68 10.62 0.04 1.95
C PRO A 68 12.12 -0.23 1.75
N THR A 69 12.47 -0.82 0.61
CA THR A 69 13.87 -1.08 0.26
C THR A 69 14.56 0.29 0.14
N GLU A 70 15.63 0.50 0.92
CA GLU A 70 16.45 1.73 0.88
C GLU A 70 17.15 1.92 -0.47
#